data_AF-A0A538DM99-F1
#
_entry.id   AF-A0A538DM99-F1
#
_cell.length_a   1.000
_cell.length_b   1.000
_cell.length_c   1.000
_cell.angle_alpha   90.00
_cell.angle_beta   90.00
_cell.angle_gamma   90.00
#
_symmetry.space_group_name_H-M   'P 1'
#
loop_
_entity.id
_entity.type
_entity.pdbx_description
1 polymer ?
#
loop_
_entity_poly.entity_id
_entity_poly.type
_entity_poly.pdbx_seq_one_letter_code
_entity_poly.pdbx_strand_id
1 'polypeptide(L)'
;MRWAVIITAAAALAGGVGASASPIARTPTLSFTVAPGVSDYGFTPLGGGICLGGRRVTDPAADGGIAWSPDGNRVAFFRQTGLLTADVFVADADGSHLLNLTHGSTQFSWAPDWSPDGTRIVYVASDPNVEQLVTVRPDGSGADIVPNTAVDPTRQLGDPQWFPDGRVLGFTLTDGIHVIGADGSGSRLLLGNATGFDWSPDGRKIVFTRGDDLALAQSDGTDVSFVTRTPRLGEGGASFSPDGTKLVWVAVDNTDPKVETGPGDHMYVADGDGRNRHILLGPSGVPAWGPSWRPAAPAPPGLRPCVLQGTKRNDVLVGTAKGDMIFAQGGNDVVHGRGGNDIIVGDVPFSAHPGQDRLFGGPGRDFIDSYDGRRDLVNGGPGRDRGVADRHDRVRSIERYG
;
A
#
# COMPACT_ATOMS: atom_id res chain seq x y z
N MET A 1 -8.83 12.38 36.09
CA MET A 1 -9.73 13.06 35.14
C MET A 1 -9.10 14.36 34.69
N ARG A 2 -8.42 14.34 33.55
CA ARG A 2 -8.02 15.54 32.80
C ARG A 2 -8.07 15.16 31.32
N TRP A 3 -8.83 15.92 30.55
CA TRP A 3 -8.93 15.80 29.10
C TRP A 3 -7.63 16.27 28.48
N ALA A 4 -7.02 15.47 27.60
CA ALA A 4 -5.87 15.88 26.83
C ALA A 4 -6.33 16.60 25.56
N VAL A 5 -5.77 17.79 25.37
CA VAL A 5 -6.06 18.78 24.34
C VAL A 5 -5.45 18.35 23.00
N ILE A 6 -6.25 18.43 21.93
CA ILE A 6 -5.79 18.29 20.54
C ILE A 6 -4.88 19.48 20.22
N ILE A 7 -3.62 19.21 19.90
CA ILE A 7 -2.71 20.22 19.34
C ILE A 7 -2.94 20.25 17.83
N THR A 8 -3.74 21.20 17.37
CA THR A 8 -3.80 21.61 15.97
C THR A 8 -2.65 22.58 15.71
N ALA A 9 -1.64 22.18 14.95
CA ALA A 9 -0.64 23.11 14.42
C ALA A 9 -1.17 23.73 13.13
N ALA A 10 -1.77 24.92 13.25
CA ALA A 10 -1.96 25.85 12.15
C ALA A 10 -1.41 27.20 12.62
N ALA A 11 -0.29 27.64 12.03
CA ALA A 11 0.20 28.99 12.19
C ALA A 11 -0.04 29.75 10.88
N ALA A 12 -1.11 30.54 10.83
CA ALA A 12 -1.28 31.60 9.86
C ALA A 12 -1.25 32.93 10.62
N LEU A 13 -0.29 33.80 10.29
CA LEU A 13 -0.28 35.19 10.74
C LEU A 13 -1.12 36.01 9.76
N ALA A 14 -2.13 36.70 10.30
CA ALA A 14 -3.05 37.54 9.56
C ALA A 14 -2.49 38.95 9.34
N GLY A 15 -2.78 39.51 8.16
CA GLY A 15 -2.71 40.93 7.88
C GLY A 15 -3.14 41.23 6.45
N GLY A 16 -4.31 41.86 6.28
CA GLY A 16 -4.70 42.48 5.00
C GLY A 16 -6.08 42.10 4.49
N VAL A 17 -6.94 43.12 4.36
CA VAL A 17 -8.35 43.05 3.99
C VAL A 17 -8.50 42.83 2.49
N GLY A 18 -9.41 41.92 2.09
CA GLY A 18 -9.87 41.75 0.70
C GLY A 18 -9.06 40.75 -0.12
N ALA A 19 -9.45 39.48 -0.11
CA ALA A 19 -9.03 38.51 -1.11
C ALA A 19 -10.19 37.57 -1.43
N SER A 20 -10.49 37.42 -2.71
CA SER A 20 -11.25 36.31 -3.27
C SER A 20 -10.84 35.01 -2.57
N ALA A 21 -11.81 34.17 -2.20
CA ALA A 21 -11.50 32.83 -1.71
C ALA A 21 -10.60 32.14 -2.73
N SER A 22 -9.30 32.04 -2.42
CA SER A 22 -8.37 31.26 -3.20
C SER A 22 -8.96 29.85 -3.32
N PRO A 23 -8.93 29.21 -4.51
CA PRO A 23 -9.27 27.81 -4.58
C PRO A 23 -8.37 27.10 -3.56
N ILE A 24 -8.97 26.39 -2.61
CA ILE A 24 -8.22 25.59 -1.63
C ILE A 24 -7.27 24.74 -2.46
N ALA A 25 -5.97 25.02 -2.37
CA ALA A 25 -4.97 24.31 -3.14
C ALA A 25 -5.11 22.82 -2.74
N ARG A 26 -5.63 22.02 -3.67
CA ARG A 26 -5.76 20.58 -3.48
C ARG A 26 -4.36 20.02 -3.66
N THR A 27 -3.75 19.55 -2.59
CA THR A 27 -2.42 18.94 -2.64
C THR A 27 -2.57 17.45 -2.95
N PRO A 28 -1.78 16.90 -3.89
CA PRO A 28 -1.63 15.46 -4.02
C PRO A 28 -1.31 14.84 -2.66
N THR A 29 -1.89 13.68 -2.38
CA THR A 29 -1.73 13.02 -1.08
C THR A 29 -1.17 11.63 -1.30
N LEU A 30 -0.12 11.27 -0.55
CA LEU A 30 0.47 9.96 -0.67
C LEU A 30 -0.42 8.89 -0.04
N SER A 31 -0.57 7.79 -0.74
CA SER A 31 -1.16 6.55 -0.25
C SER A 31 -0.13 5.43 -0.20
N PHE A 32 -0.36 4.47 0.69
CA PHE A 32 0.54 3.34 0.93
C PHE A 32 -0.24 2.22 1.63
N THR A 33 0.21 0.98 1.47
CA THR A 33 -0.25 -0.14 2.28
C THR A 33 0.57 -0.17 3.57
N VAL A 34 -0.08 -0.35 4.71
CA VAL A 34 0.58 -0.65 5.99
C VAL A 34 0.39 -2.14 6.28
N ALA A 35 1.35 -2.81 6.91
CA ALA A 35 1.07 -4.10 7.54
C ALA A 35 1.97 -4.34 8.77
N PRO A 36 1.61 -5.30 9.64
CA PRO A 36 2.45 -5.67 10.76
C PRO A 36 3.65 -6.46 10.21
N GLY A 37 4.86 -5.99 10.47
CA GLY A 37 6.11 -6.56 9.94
C GLY A 37 6.52 -7.94 10.48
N VAL A 38 5.58 -8.77 10.95
CA VAL A 38 5.86 -10.06 11.60
C VAL A 38 5.95 -11.19 10.56
N SER A 39 7.15 -11.38 10.02
CA SER A 39 7.43 -12.41 9.00
C SER A 39 7.94 -13.77 9.52
N ASP A 40 8.15 -13.96 10.83
CA ASP A 40 8.95 -15.11 11.29
C ASP A 40 8.19 -16.40 11.66
N TYR A 41 6.85 -16.40 11.73
CA TYR A 41 6.09 -17.57 12.21
C TYR A 41 5.26 -18.32 11.15
N GLY A 42 5.55 -18.14 9.85
CA GLY A 42 4.89 -18.92 8.79
C GLY A 42 3.38 -18.67 8.63
N PHE A 43 2.88 -17.62 9.28
CA PHE A 43 1.55 -17.07 9.11
C PHE A 43 1.71 -15.64 8.63
N THR A 44 1.72 -15.42 7.32
CA THR A 44 1.70 -14.07 6.77
C THR A 44 0.33 -13.44 7.10
N PRO A 45 0.24 -12.40 7.96
CA PRO A 45 -0.90 -11.52 7.92
C PRO A 45 -0.65 -10.65 6.69
N LEU A 46 -0.98 -11.15 5.51
CA LEU A 46 -1.02 -10.32 4.32
C LEU A 46 -2.18 -9.36 4.54
N GLY A 47 -1.92 -8.22 5.15
CA GLY A 47 -2.88 -7.16 5.16
C GLY A 47 -2.77 -6.20 6.30
N GLY A 48 -2.66 -4.92 5.95
CA GLY A 48 -3.07 -3.85 6.83
C GLY A 48 -3.82 -2.74 6.10
N GLY A 49 -4.33 -3.05 4.91
CA GLY A 49 -5.18 -2.14 4.12
C GLY A 49 -4.46 -0.90 3.60
N ILE A 50 -5.21 -0.09 2.86
CA ILE A 50 -4.72 1.11 2.19
C ILE A 50 -4.91 2.31 3.09
N CYS A 51 -3.87 3.11 3.21
CA CYS A 51 -3.89 4.40 3.90
C CYS A 51 -3.64 5.55 2.92
N LEU A 52 -4.24 6.70 3.21
CA LEU A 52 -4.12 7.96 2.47
C LEU A 52 -3.77 9.07 3.47
N GLY A 53 -2.54 9.60 3.42
CA GLY A 53 -2.12 10.68 4.32
C GLY A 53 -2.32 10.38 5.82
N GLY A 54 -2.08 9.12 6.23
CA GLY A 54 -2.29 8.68 7.62
C GLY A 54 -3.74 8.39 7.99
N ARG A 55 -4.65 8.31 7.02
CA ARG A 55 -6.06 7.94 7.21
C ARG A 55 -6.38 6.63 6.49
N ARG A 56 -7.20 5.77 7.12
CA ARG A 56 -7.54 4.44 6.61
C ARG A 56 -8.62 4.50 5.53
N VAL A 57 -8.33 4.01 4.34
CA VAL A 57 -9.27 3.85 3.22
C VAL A 57 -9.95 2.49 3.29
N THR A 58 -9.17 1.39 3.32
CA THR A 58 -9.72 0.04 3.41
C THR A 58 -9.55 -0.59 4.79
N ASP A 59 -10.52 -1.43 5.18
CA ASP A 59 -10.40 -2.28 6.36
C ASP A 59 -9.20 -3.25 6.18
N PRO A 60 -8.56 -3.69 7.28
CA PRO A 60 -7.43 -4.62 7.23
C PRO A 60 -7.74 -5.86 6.38
N ALA A 61 -7.01 -5.96 5.29
CA ALA A 61 -7.05 -7.03 4.32
C ALA A 61 -5.75 -6.99 3.50
N ALA A 62 -5.50 -8.07 2.74
CA ALA A 62 -4.35 -8.27 1.88
C ALA A 62 -4.35 -7.36 0.64
N ASP A 63 -4.47 -6.06 0.87
CA ASP A 63 -4.65 -5.05 -0.19
C ASP A 63 -3.29 -4.49 -0.62
N GLY A 64 -3.06 -4.41 -1.93
CA GLY A 64 -1.84 -3.85 -2.50
C GLY A 64 -2.03 -3.39 -3.95
N GLY A 65 -0.94 -2.95 -4.59
CA GLY A 65 -0.98 -2.49 -5.99
C GLY A 65 -1.95 -1.31 -6.19
N ILE A 66 -1.72 -0.23 -5.44
CA ILE A 66 -2.63 0.91 -5.35
C ILE A 66 -2.55 1.77 -6.62
N ALA A 67 -3.68 1.94 -7.30
CA ALA A 67 -3.82 2.88 -8.41
C ALA A 67 -5.03 3.79 -8.24
N TRP A 68 -4.83 5.10 -8.30
CA TRP A 68 -5.89 6.09 -8.17
C TRP A 68 -6.51 6.42 -9.53
N SER A 69 -7.82 6.64 -9.55
CA SER A 69 -8.47 7.23 -10.71
C SER A 69 -7.90 8.63 -10.99
N PRO A 70 -7.90 9.10 -12.25
CA PRO A 70 -7.30 10.40 -12.60
C PRO A 70 -7.91 11.60 -11.87
N ASP A 71 -9.17 11.48 -11.44
CA ASP A 71 -9.88 12.49 -10.64
C ASP A 71 -9.64 12.36 -9.13
N GLY A 72 -8.93 11.31 -8.68
CA GLY A 72 -8.64 11.02 -7.28
C GLY A 72 -9.85 10.59 -6.45
N ASN A 73 -10.99 10.28 -7.05
CA ASN A 73 -12.21 9.92 -6.30
C ASN A 73 -12.33 8.42 -6.01
N ARG A 74 -11.62 7.58 -6.76
CA ARG A 74 -11.65 6.12 -6.60
C ARG A 74 -10.24 5.55 -6.58
N VAL A 75 -10.11 4.40 -5.95
CA VAL A 75 -8.87 3.62 -5.87
C VAL A 75 -9.15 2.21 -6.40
N ALA A 76 -8.27 1.72 -7.27
CA ALA A 76 -8.18 0.32 -7.65
C ALA A 76 -7.01 -0.32 -6.90
N PHE A 77 -7.17 -1.58 -6.52
CA PHE A 77 -6.16 -2.34 -5.79
C PHE A 77 -6.43 -3.84 -5.97
N PHE A 78 -5.41 -4.68 -5.79
CA PHE A 78 -5.64 -6.11 -5.65
C PHE A 78 -5.87 -6.46 -4.18
N ARG A 79 -6.66 -7.51 -3.95
CA ARG A 79 -6.84 -8.13 -2.64
C ARG A 79 -6.64 -9.62 -2.76
N GLN A 80 -5.80 -10.19 -1.89
CA GLN A 80 -5.74 -11.64 -1.77
C GLN A 80 -7.01 -12.19 -1.10
N THR A 81 -7.72 -13.06 -1.81
CA THR A 81 -9.00 -13.64 -1.39
C THR A 81 -8.86 -15.04 -0.81
N GLY A 82 -7.70 -15.68 -0.99
CA GLY A 82 -7.39 -17.03 -0.54
C GLY A 82 -5.90 -17.35 -0.61
N LEU A 83 -5.48 -18.58 -0.25
CA LEU A 83 -4.06 -18.95 -0.20
C LEU A 83 -3.34 -18.75 -1.55
N LEU A 84 -4.03 -19.04 -2.65
CA LEU A 84 -3.52 -18.93 -4.01
C LEU A 84 -4.53 -18.22 -4.91
N THR A 85 -5.22 -17.21 -4.37
CA THR A 85 -6.16 -16.41 -5.16
C THR A 85 -6.14 -14.94 -4.81
N ALA A 86 -6.19 -14.07 -5.82
CA ALA A 86 -6.32 -12.63 -5.66
C ALA A 86 -7.24 -12.04 -6.72
N ASP A 87 -7.96 -10.99 -6.35
CA ASP A 87 -8.91 -10.29 -7.21
C ASP A 87 -8.58 -8.79 -7.24
N VAL A 88 -8.98 -8.10 -8.31
CA VAL A 88 -8.91 -6.64 -8.40
C VAL A 88 -10.23 -6.04 -7.90
N PHE A 89 -10.11 -5.03 -7.05
CA PHE A 89 -11.23 -4.29 -6.47
C PHE A 89 -11.15 -2.80 -6.81
N VAL A 90 -12.28 -2.13 -6.76
CA VAL A 90 -12.39 -0.67 -6.75
C VAL A 90 -13.20 -0.23 -5.54
N ALA A 91 -12.81 0.89 -4.93
CA ALA A 91 -13.57 1.57 -3.90
C ALA A 91 -13.51 3.09 -4.10
N ASP A 92 -14.46 3.80 -3.49
CA ASP A 92 -14.36 5.26 -3.37
C ASP A 92 -13.21 5.64 -2.43
N ALA A 93 -12.72 6.87 -2.56
CA ALA A 93 -11.60 7.38 -1.76
C ALA A 93 -11.86 7.38 -0.24
N ASP A 94 -13.12 7.30 0.18
CA ASP A 94 -13.55 7.17 1.57
C ASP A 94 -13.68 5.69 2.05
N GLY A 95 -13.40 4.74 1.17
CA GLY A 95 -13.52 3.29 1.39
C GLY A 95 -14.92 2.73 1.17
N SER A 96 -15.91 3.57 0.80
CA SER A 96 -17.25 3.11 0.47
C SER A 96 -17.32 2.52 -0.96
N HIS A 97 -18.48 1.95 -1.30
CA HIS A 97 -18.76 1.35 -2.61
C HIS A 97 -17.69 0.35 -3.11
N LEU A 98 -17.16 -0.47 -2.19
CA LEU A 98 -16.24 -1.55 -2.53
C LEU A 98 -16.88 -2.54 -3.52
N LEU A 99 -16.23 -2.72 -4.66
CA LEU A 99 -16.64 -3.60 -5.75
C LEU A 99 -15.49 -4.56 -6.10
N ASN A 100 -15.76 -5.86 -6.13
CA ASN A 100 -14.84 -6.85 -6.74
C ASN A 100 -15.02 -6.77 -8.26
N LEU A 101 -14.01 -6.36 -9.03
CA LEU A 101 -14.10 -6.23 -10.48
C LEU A 101 -13.96 -7.57 -11.22
N THR A 102 -13.14 -8.47 -10.68
CA THR A 102 -12.74 -9.71 -11.38
C THR A 102 -13.56 -10.91 -10.94
N HIS A 103 -14.16 -10.89 -9.74
CA HIS A 103 -15.06 -11.93 -9.24
C HIS A 103 -14.47 -13.35 -9.31
N GLY A 104 -13.15 -13.51 -9.11
CA GLY A 104 -12.47 -14.79 -9.21
C GLY A 104 -12.43 -15.36 -10.63
N SER A 105 -12.48 -14.51 -11.67
CA SER A 105 -12.46 -14.92 -13.07
C SER A 105 -11.19 -15.67 -13.49
N THR A 106 -10.10 -15.46 -12.76
CA THR A 106 -8.81 -16.16 -12.91
C THR A 106 -8.30 -16.55 -11.53
N GLN A 107 -7.27 -17.40 -11.47
CA GLN A 107 -6.63 -17.74 -10.21
C GLN A 107 -6.10 -16.48 -9.50
N PHE A 108 -5.40 -15.62 -10.22
CA PHE A 108 -4.90 -14.36 -9.69
C PHE A 108 -5.20 -13.21 -10.66
N SER A 109 -5.64 -12.09 -10.11
CA SER A 109 -5.74 -10.80 -10.79
C SER A 109 -5.07 -9.72 -9.92
N TRP A 110 -4.08 -8.99 -10.46
CA TRP A 110 -3.29 -8.01 -9.69
C TRP A 110 -2.74 -6.85 -10.52
N ALA A 111 -2.04 -5.94 -9.82
CA ALA A 111 -1.40 -4.73 -10.34
C ALA A 111 -2.32 -3.91 -11.27
N PRO A 112 -3.46 -3.42 -10.75
CA PRO A 112 -4.34 -2.58 -11.55
C PRO A 112 -3.70 -1.21 -11.84
N ASP A 113 -4.00 -0.63 -12.99
CA ASP A 113 -3.71 0.77 -13.30
C ASP A 113 -4.86 1.43 -14.08
N TRP A 114 -5.11 2.72 -13.82
CA TRP A 114 -6.21 3.45 -14.44
C TRP A 114 -5.80 4.06 -15.76
N SER A 115 -6.68 3.99 -16.76
CA SER A 115 -6.50 4.80 -17.96
C SER A 115 -6.55 6.30 -17.62
N PRO A 116 -5.80 7.16 -18.33
CA PRO A 116 -5.76 8.61 -18.05
C PRO A 116 -7.11 9.31 -18.18
N ASP A 117 -8.04 8.72 -18.95
CA ASP A 117 -9.42 9.21 -19.11
C ASP A 117 -10.39 8.65 -18.06
N GLY A 118 -9.93 7.73 -17.19
CA GLY A 118 -10.72 7.10 -16.13
C GLY A 118 -11.77 6.10 -16.60
N THR A 119 -11.78 5.72 -17.88
CA THR A 119 -12.81 4.85 -18.46
C THR A 119 -12.48 3.36 -18.39
N ARG A 120 -11.21 3.02 -18.16
CA ARG A 120 -10.70 1.65 -18.11
C ARG A 120 -9.70 1.48 -16.96
N ILE A 121 -9.55 0.24 -16.54
CA ILE A 121 -8.49 -0.23 -15.64
C ILE A 121 -7.81 -1.40 -16.35
N VAL A 122 -6.49 -1.36 -16.47
CA VAL A 122 -5.69 -2.51 -16.91
C VAL A 122 -5.25 -3.30 -15.69
N TYR A 123 -5.12 -4.62 -15.80
CA TYR A 123 -4.55 -5.48 -14.75
C TYR A 123 -3.92 -6.73 -15.35
N VAL A 124 -3.11 -7.42 -14.57
CA VAL A 124 -2.58 -8.75 -14.91
C VAL A 124 -3.60 -9.80 -14.51
N ALA A 125 -3.97 -10.66 -15.45
CA ALA A 125 -4.75 -11.86 -15.22
C ALA A 125 -3.85 -13.09 -15.38
N SER A 126 -3.75 -13.92 -14.35
CA SER A 126 -2.96 -15.15 -14.35
C SER A 126 -3.78 -16.36 -13.97
N ASP A 127 -3.60 -17.40 -14.78
CA ASP A 127 -3.99 -18.77 -14.50
C ASP A 127 -2.73 -19.65 -14.57
N PRO A 128 -2.78 -20.90 -14.07
CA PRO A 128 -1.58 -21.74 -13.94
C PRO A 128 -0.73 -21.95 -15.21
N ASN A 129 -1.26 -21.66 -16.39
CA ASN A 129 -0.60 -21.87 -17.67
C ASN A 129 -0.44 -20.59 -18.51
N VAL A 130 -0.98 -19.46 -18.08
CA VAL A 130 -0.96 -18.22 -18.88
C VAL A 130 -1.07 -16.98 -18.00
N GLU A 131 -0.25 -15.98 -18.32
CA GLU A 131 -0.41 -14.61 -17.87
C GLU A 131 -0.71 -13.70 -19.06
N GLN A 132 -1.60 -12.75 -18.87
CA GLN A 132 -1.98 -11.79 -19.92
C GLN A 132 -2.52 -10.50 -19.31
N LEU A 133 -2.54 -9.43 -20.12
CA LEU A 133 -3.15 -8.17 -19.72
C LEU A 133 -4.63 -8.15 -20.10
N VAL A 134 -5.44 -7.64 -19.18
CA VAL A 134 -6.89 -7.43 -19.39
C VAL A 134 -7.23 -6.00 -19.05
N THR A 135 -8.13 -5.39 -19.81
CA THR A 135 -8.74 -4.11 -19.48
C THR A 135 -10.19 -4.30 -19.11
N VAL A 136 -10.70 -3.55 -18.14
CA VAL A 136 -12.09 -3.61 -17.68
C VAL A 136 -12.62 -2.21 -17.39
N ARG A 137 -13.93 -1.99 -17.46
CA ARG A 137 -14.50 -0.73 -16.97
C ARG A 137 -14.49 -0.69 -15.43
N PRO A 138 -14.46 0.49 -14.81
CA PRO A 138 -14.51 0.63 -13.36
C PRO A 138 -15.77 0.10 -12.67
N ASP A 139 -16.81 -0.23 -13.43
CA ASP A 139 -18.04 -0.87 -12.95
C ASP A 139 -17.99 -2.41 -13.07
N GLY A 140 -16.87 -2.98 -13.51
CA GLY A 140 -16.66 -4.41 -13.73
C GLY A 140 -17.13 -4.91 -15.11
N SER A 141 -17.77 -4.06 -15.92
CA SER A 141 -18.25 -4.47 -17.25
C SER A 141 -17.19 -4.37 -18.34
N GLY A 142 -17.40 -5.09 -19.44
CA GLY A 142 -16.58 -4.96 -20.65
C GLY A 142 -15.11 -5.29 -20.41
N ALA A 143 -14.85 -6.43 -19.77
CA ALA A 143 -13.52 -7.00 -19.62
C ALA A 143 -13.05 -7.57 -20.98
N ASP A 144 -11.93 -7.05 -21.47
CA ASP A 144 -11.35 -7.35 -22.78
C ASP A 144 -9.86 -7.69 -22.62
N ILE A 145 -9.42 -8.83 -23.16
CA ILE A 145 -7.98 -9.20 -23.21
C ILE A 145 -7.26 -8.23 -24.14
N VAL A 146 -6.10 -7.72 -23.71
CA VAL A 146 -5.20 -6.96 -24.58
C VAL A 146 -4.49 -7.94 -25.52
N PRO A 147 -4.69 -7.87 -26.85
CA PRO A 147 -4.13 -8.85 -27.77
C PRO A 147 -2.59 -8.89 -27.71
N ASN A 148 -2.02 -10.05 -28.03
CA ASN A 148 -0.57 -10.28 -28.09
C ASN A 148 0.19 -10.05 -26.76
N THR A 149 -0.49 -10.16 -25.62
CA THR A 149 0.13 -10.08 -24.28
C THR A 149 0.20 -11.41 -23.54
N ALA A 150 -0.43 -12.46 -24.06
CA ALA A 150 -0.41 -13.78 -23.45
C ALA A 150 0.99 -14.39 -23.47
N VAL A 151 1.49 -14.74 -22.29
CA VAL A 151 2.80 -15.35 -22.08
C VAL A 151 2.70 -16.54 -21.11
N ASP A 152 3.69 -17.42 -21.18
CA ASP A 152 3.87 -18.45 -20.17
C ASP A 152 4.24 -17.78 -18.81
N PRO A 153 3.69 -18.22 -17.67
CA PRO A 153 3.94 -17.60 -16.36
C PRO A 153 5.41 -17.56 -15.92
N THR A 154 6.29 -18.39 -16.51
CA THR A 154 7.74 -18.30 -16.24
C THR A 154 8.37 -17.00 -16.76
N ARG A 155 7.68 -16.26 -17.64
CA ARG A 155 8.11 -14.94 -18.14
C ARG A 155 7.70 -13.77 -17.25
N GLN A 156 6.99 -14.02 -16.15
CA GLN A 156 6.65 -13.05 -15.10
C GLN A 156 6.14 -11.72 -15.64
N LEU A 157 4.90 -11.71 -16.12
CA LEU A 157 4.21 -10.51 -16.56
C LEU A 157 3.75 -9.69 -15.35
N GLY A 158 4.09 -8.40 -15.33
CA GLY A 158 3.84 -7.55 -14.17
C GLY A 158 3.70 -6.07 -14.51
N ASP A 159 3.34 -5.30 -13.48
CA ASP A 159 3.32 -3.83 -13.44
C ASP A 159 2.80 -3.15 -14.72
N PRO A 160 1.60 -3.51 -15.23
CA PRO A 160 1.04 -2.82 -16.37
C PRO A 160 0.66 -1.39 -16.01
N GLN A 161 0.98 -0.44 -16.89
CA GLN A 161 0.64 0.96 -16.73
C GLN A 161 0.22 1.57 -18.06
N TRP A 162 -0.81 2.40 -18.03
CA TRP A 162 -1.12 3.27 -19.15
C TRP A 162 -0.06 4.34 -19.31
N PHE A 163 0.39 4.54 -20.53
CA PHE A 163 1.12 5.75 -20.87
C PHE A 163 0.14 6.96 -20.78
N PRO A 164 0.60 8.17 -20.40
CA PRO A 164 -0.29 9.32 -20.15
C PRO A 164 -1.18 9.74 -21.32
N ASP A 165 -0.88 9.31 -22.55
CA ASP A 165 -1.73 9.58 -23.72
C ASP A 165 -2.93 8.62 -23.88
N GLY A 166 -3.00 7.56 -23.08
CA GLY A 166 -4.06 6.55 -23.08
C GLY A 166 -4.06 5.60 -24.28
N ARG A 167 -2.99 5.56 -25.09
CA ARG A 167 -2.91 4.73 -26.30
C ARG A 167 -1.94 3.57 -26.19
N VAL A 168 -0.96 3.68 -25.30
CA VAL A 168 0.11 2.69 -25.09
C VAL A 168 0.01 2.14 -23.68
N LEU A 169 0.29 0.86 -23.53
CA LEU A 169 0.51 0.19 -22.26
C LEU A 169 2.00 -0.14 -22.12
N GLY A 170 2.60 0.26 -21.01
CA GLY A 170 3.87 -0.30 -20.53
C GLY A 170 3.59 -1.50 -19.63
N PHE A 171 4.50 -2.47 -19.59
CA PHE A 171 4.44 -3.62 -18.68
C PHE A 171 5.81 -4.26 -18.53
N THR A 172 6.04 -5.02 -17.46
CA THR A 172 7.29 -5.76 -17.26
C THR A 172 7.15 -7.21 -17.71
N LEU A 173 8.23 -7.74 -18.28
CA LEU A 173 8.53 -9.17 -18.42
C LEU A 173 9.89 -9.45 -17.78
N THR A 174 10.28 -10.72 -17.65
CA THR A 174 11.58 -11.13 -17.07
C THR A 174 12.79 -10.39 -17.68
N ASP A 175 12.77 -10.06 -18.97
CA ASP A 175 13.87 -9.40 -19.68
C ASP A 175 13.82 -7.86 -19.65
N GLY A 176 12.73 -7.26 -19.17
CA GLY A 176 12.64 -5.82 -18.93
C GLY A 176 11.27 -5.20 -19.20
N ILE A 177 11.27 -3.86 -19.30
CA ILE A 177 10.08 -3.07 -19.57
C ILE A 177 9.77 -3.11 -21.06
N HIS A 178 8.54 -3.50 -21.38
CA HIS A 178 7.97 -3.57 -22.71
C HIS A 178 6.88 -2.51 -22.88
N VAL A 179 6.57 -2.18 -24.13
CA VAL A 179 5.43 -1.35 -24.50
C VAL A 179 4.64 -1.98 -25.64
N ILE A 180 3.33 -1.77 -25.63
CA ILE A 180 2.40 -2.24 -26.66
C ILE A 180 1.28 -1.21 -26.85
N GLY A 181 0.76 -1.07 -28.06
CA GLY A 181 -0.50 -0.34 -28.26
C GLY A 181 -1.63 -1.01 -27.49
N ALA A 182 -2.57 -0.23 -26.96
CA ALA A 182 -3.73 -0.77 -26.23
C ALA A 182 -4.61 -1.69 -27.10
N ASP A 183 -4.47 -1.60 -28.42
CA ASP A 183 -5.08 -2.50 -29.42
C ASP A 183 -4.28 -3.79 -29.67
N GLY A 184 -3.15 -3.97 -28.99
CA GLY A 184 -2.23 -5.10 -29.13
C GLY A 184 -1.19 -4.94 -30.24
N SER A 185 -1.10 -3.77 -30.89
CA SER A 185 -0.14 -3.52 -31.96
C SER A 185 1.25 -3.09 -31.45
N GLY A 186 2.30 -3.31 -32.24
CA GLY A 186 3.60 -2.68 -32.01
C GLY A 186 4.35 -3.08 -30.74
N SER A 187 4.10 -4.29 -30.21
CA SER A 187 4.81 -4.81 -29.02
C SER A 187 6.33 -4.82 -29.21
N ARG A 188 7.07 -4.23 -28.27
CA ARG A 188 8.54 -4.18 -28.28
C ARG A 188 9.13 -4.02 -26.88
N LEU A 189 10.37 -4.49 -26.72
CA LEU A 189 11.19 -4.15 -25.56
C LEU A 189 11.53 -2.65 -25.60
N LEU A 190 11.32 -1.94 -24.50
CA LEU A 190 11.67 -0.53 -24.33
C LEU A 190 13.00 -0.39 -23.60
N LEU A 191 13.12 -1.04 -22.44
CA LEU A 191 14.29 -0.99 -21.57
C LEU A 191 14.59 -2.40 -21.04
N GLY A 192 15.73 -2.97 -21.44
CA GLY A 192 16.19 -4.25 -20.91
C GLY A 192 16.70 -4.15 -19.47
N ASN A 193 16.59 -5.25 -18.72
CA ASN A 193 17.01 -5.37 -17.31
C ASN A 193 16.48 -4.20 -16.46
N ALA A 194 15.19 -3.93 -16.57
CA ALA A 194 14.50 -2.84 -15.88
C ALA A 194 13.13 -3.31 -15.40
N THR A 195 12.71 -2.85 -14.22
CA THR A 195 11.43 -3.20 -13.56
C THR A 195 10.90 -2.01 -12.75
N GLY A 196 9.71 -2.15 -12.14
CA GLY A 196 9.19 -1.17 -11.17
C GLY A 196 9.27 0.27 -11.64
N PHE A 197 8.56 0.57 -12.74
CA PHE A 197 8.65 1.83 -13.45
C PHE A 197 7.44 2.73 -13.21
N ASP A 198 7.58 4.01 -13.55
CA ASP A 198 6.48 4.97 -13.63
C ASP A 198 6.76 6.01 -14.71
N TRP A 199 5.70 6.41 -15.43
CA TRP A 199 5.77 7.46 -16.44
C TRP A 199 5.65 8.83 -15.79
N SER A 200 6.41 9.82 -16.26
CA SER A 200 6.13 11.19 -15.85
C SER A 200 4.75 11.63 -16.35
N PRO A 201 4.00 12.46 -15.60
CA PRO A 201 2.63 12.85 -15.99
C PRO A 201 2.54 13.58 -17.34
N ASP A 202 3.63 14.23 -17.76
CA ASP A 202 3.74 14.89 -19.06
C ASP A 202 4.14 13.96 -20.21
N GLY A 203 4.36 12.66 -19.93
CA GLY A 203 4.74 11.62 -20.88
C GLY A 203 6.16 11.74 -21.42
N ARG A 204 7.02 12.58 -20.83
CA ARG A 204 8.37 12.82 -21.36
C ARG A 204 9.44 11.89 -20.80
N LYS A 205 9.24 11.37 -19.60
CA LYS A 205 10.24 10.59 -18.88
C LYS A 205 9.64 9.30 -18.33
N ILE A 206 10.54 8.39 -17.98
CA ILE A 206 10.25 7.16 -17.24
C ILE A 206 11.29 7.02 -16.13
N VAL A 207 10.82 6.80 -14.90
CA VAL A 207 11.65 6.36 -13.78
C VAL A 207 11.49 4.85 -13.64
N PHE A 208 12.56 4.13 -13.31
CA PHE A 208 12.53 2.68 -13.21
C PHE A 208 13.64 2.14 -12.31
N THR A 209 13.49 0.89 -11.88
CA THR A 209 14.49 0.15 -11.12
C THR A 209 15.42 -0.59 -12.08
N ARG A 210 16.74 -0.51 -11.85
CA ARG A 210 17.76 -1.24 -12.61
C ARG A 210 18.85 -1.74 -11.67
N GLY A 211 18.91 -3.05 -11.49
CA GLY A 211 19.70 -3.64 -10.41
C GLY A 211 19.05 -3.28 -9.08
N ASP A 212 19.83 -2.70 -8.17
CA ASP A 212 19.37 -2.23 -6.85
C ASP A 212 19.13 -0.71 -6.80
N ASP A 213 19.29 -0.01 -7.92
CA ASP A 213 19.23 1.45 -7.99
C ASP A 213 18.09 1.95 -8.89
N LEU A 214 17.70 3.21 -8.70
CA LEU A 214 16.77 3.91 -9.57
C LEU A 214 17.49 4.59 -10.74
N ALA A 215 16.86 4.54 -11.91
CA ALA A 215 17.28 5.22 -13.12
C ALA A 215 16.14 6.02 -13.74
N LEU A 216 16.50 7.02 -14.54
CA LEU A 216 15.61 7.91 -15.27
C LEU A 216 16.03 7.91 -16.74
N ALA A 217 15.06 7.88 -17.65
CA ALA A 217 15.25 7.95 -19.09
C ALA A 217 14.19 8.85 -19.74
N GLN A 218 14.38 9.20 -21.02
CA GLN A 218 13.28 9.67 -21.84
C GLN A 218 12.24 8.56 -22.00
N SER A 219 10.99 8.92 -22.27
CA SER A 219 9.90 7.94 -22.39
C SER A 219 10.05 6.95 -23.57
N ASP A 220 10.93 7.26 -24.53
CA ASP A 220 11.30 6.34 -25.61
C ASP A 220 12.41 5.34 -25.23
N GLY A 221 12.92 5.40 -23.99
CA GLY A 221 13.98 4.55 -23.45
C GLY A 221 15.40 5.09 -23.64
N THR A 222 15.57 6.28 -24.23
CA THR A 222 16.88 6.90 -24.46
C THR A 222 17.36 7.74 -23.26
N ASP A 223 18.61 8.21 -23.31
CA ASP A 223 19.25 9.05 -22.28
C ASP A 223 19.15 8.52 -20.84
N VAL A 224 19.39 7.22 -20.66
CA VAL A 224 19.35 6.59 -19.33
C VAL A 224 20.44 7.18 -18.43
N SER A 225 20.04 7.63 -17.25
CA SER A 225 20.92 8.08 -16.16
C SER A 225 20.46 7.52 -14.82
N PHE A 226 21.40 7.22 -13.92
CA PHE A 226 21.08 6.76 -12.58
C PHE A 226 20.67 7.93 -11.69
N VAL A 227 19.52 7.80 -11.03
CA VAL A 227 19.00 8.72 -10.01
C VAL A 227 19.69 8.43 -8.68
N THR A 228 19.85 7.15 -8.36
CA THR A 228 20.53 6.70 -7.14
C THR A 228 21.69 5.77 -7.48
N ARG A 229 22.65 5.69 -6.56
CA ARG A 229 23.81 4.79 -6.59
C ARG A 229 24.17 4.46 -5.16
N THR A 230 23.44 3.53 -4.56
CA THR A 230 23.56 3.18 -3.14
C THR A 230 23.84 1.68 -2.98
N PRO A 231 25.13 1.25 -3.00
CA PRO A 231 25.51 -0.18 -3.05
C PRO A 231 25.06 -1.08 -1.88
N ARG A 232 24.34 -0.54 -0.89
CA ARG A 232 23.80 -1.29 0.25
C ARG A 232 22.28 -1.36 0.24
N LEU A 233 21.62 -0.50 -0.54
CA LEU A 233 20.17 -0.40 -0.53
C LEU A 233 19.62 -1.01 -1.82
N GLY A 234 18.60 -1.85 -1.69
CA GLY A 234 17.69 -2.17 -2.79
C GLY A 234 16.61 -1.10 -2.87
N GLU A 235 16.61 -0.32 -3.94
CA GLU A 235 15.64 0.76 -4.16
C GLU A 235 14.71 0.42 -5.32
N GLY A 236 13.42 0.72 -5.16
CA GLY A 236 12.42 0.43 -6.18
C GLY A 236 11.06 1.05 -5.92
N GLY A 237 10.09 0.73 -6.79
CA GLY A 237 8.72 1.23 -6.67
C GLY A 237 8.64 2.76 -6.72
N ALA A 238 9.46 3.37 -7.57
CA ALA A 238 9.48 4.81 -7.71
C ALA A 238 8.24 5.32 -8.43
N SER A 239 7.67 6.44 -7.99
CA SER A 239 6.52 7.09 -8.64
C SER A 239 6.62 8.61 -8.64
N PHE A 240 6.22 9.21 -9.76
CA PHE A 240 6.09 10.65 -9.92
C PHE A 240 4.87 11.18 -9.18
N SER A 241 5.00 12.37 -8.58
CA SER A 241 3.82 13.11 -8.17
C SER A 241 2.97 13.47 -9.39
N PRO A 242 1.64 13.66 -9.25
CA PRO A 242 0.74 13.94 -10.37
C PRO A 242 1.06 15.23 -11.14
N ASP A 243 1.79 16.15 -10.52
CA ASP A 243 2.30 17.37 -11.15
C ASP A 243 3.73 17.23 -11.71
N GLY A 244 4.35 16.06 -11.57
CA GLY A 244 5.71 15.73 -12.02
C GLY A 244 6.82 16.42 -11.22
N THR A 245 6.50 17.15 -10.15
CA THR A 245 7.47 17.96 -9.41
C THR A 245 8.27 17.15 -8.38
N LYS A 246 7.79 15.97 -7.99
CA LYS A 246 8.39 15.10 -6.98
C LYS A 246 8.49 13.65 -7.46
N LEU A 247 9.40 12.92 -6.84
CA LEU A 247 9.50 11.46 -6.90
C LEU A 247 9.38 10.89 -5.49
N VAL A 248 8.70 9.75 -5.33
CA VAL A 248 8.67 8.94 -4.12
C VAL A 248 9.17 7.53 -4.44
N TRP A 249 9.86 6.85 -3.53
CA TRP A 249 10.27 5.45 -3.70
C TRP A 249 10.52 4.78 -2.35
N VAL A 250 10.67 3.46 -2.36
CA VAL A 250 11.09 2.66 -1.20
C VAL A 250 12.53 2.22 -1.31
N ALA A 251 13.23 2.16 -0.19
CA ALA A 251 14.58 1.60 -0.07
C ALA A 251 14.64 0.57 1.06
N VAL A 252 15.38 -0.51 0.84
CA VAL A 252 15.61 -1.61 1.79
C VAL A 252 17.11 -1.79 1.98
N ASP A 253 17.62 -1.84 3.21
CA ASP A 253 19.02 -2.22 3.44
C ASP A 253 19.19 -3.73 3.23
N ASN A 254 19.85 -4.10 2.14
CA ASN A 254 20.09 -5.49 1.76
C ASN A 254 21.23 -6.14 2.58
N THR A 255 21.86 -5.41 3.50
CA THR A 255 23.04 -5.85 4.26
C THR A 255 22.82 -6.06 5.75
N ASP A 256 21.66 -5.68 6.29
CA ASP A 256 21.35 -5.88 7.71
C ASP A 256 20.43 -7.10 7.94
N PRO A 257 20.97 -8.26 8.37
CA PRO A 257 20.17 -9.44 8.68
C PRO A 257 19.37 -9.30 9.99
N LYS A 258 19.44 -8.17 10.71
CA LYS A 258 18.81 -7.95 12.01
C LYS A 258 17.75 -6.84 12.03
N VAL A 259 17.44 -6.23 10.90
CA VAL A 259 16.32 -5.27 10.85
C VAL A 259 15.03 -6.03 10.65
N GLU A 260 14.42 -6.42 11.77
CA GLU A 260 13.04 -6.94 11.87
C GLU A 260 11.97 -5.84 11.69
N THR A 261 12.24 -4.84 10.84
CA THR A 261 11.18 -4.18 10.10
C THR A 261 11.33 -4.69 8.69
N GLY A 262 10.44 -5.59 8.25
CA GLY A 262 10.52 -6.27 6.95
C GLY A 262 10.78 -5.32 5.76
N PRO A 263 11.07 -5.85 4.56
CA PRO A 263 11.68 -5.09 3.46
C PRO A 263 10.99 -3.74 3.20
N GLY A 264 11.65 -2.65 3.60
CA GLY A 264 11.17 -1.27 3.45
C GLY A 264 11.64 -0.36 4.59
N ASP A 265 12.94 -0.10 4.72
CA ASP A 265 13.47 0.70 5.83
C ASP A 265 13.02 2.16 5.75
N HIS A 266 12.93 2.71 4.54
CA HIS A 266 12.59 4.12 4.34
C HIS A 266 11.81 4.34 3.03
N MET A 267 10.73 5.11 3.09
CA MET A 267 10.25 5.81 1.90
C MET A 267 11.05 7.10 1.77
N TYR A 268 11.43 7.45 0.56
CA TYR A 268 12.11 8.71 0.26
C TYR A 268 11.21 9.56 -0.61
N VAL A 269 11.32 10.88 -0.44
CA VAL A 269 10.76 11.87 -1.36
C VAL A 269 11.87 12.78 -1.85
N ALA A 270 11.86 13.10 -3.14
CA ALA A 270 12.82 13.98 -3.79
C ALA A 270 12.12 14.89 -4.81
N ASP A 271 12.86 15.79 -5.42
CA ASP A 271 12.41 16.49 -6.63
C ASP A 271 12.20 15.50 -7.79
N GLY A 272 11.46 15.90 -8.82
CA GLY A 272 11.13 15.04 -9.98
C GLY A 272 12.33 14.54 -10.79
N ASP A 273 13.54 15.01 -10.50
CA ASP A 273 14.80 14.50 -11.05
C ASP A 273 15.61 13.65 -10.06
N GLY A 274 15.04 13.42 -8.87
CA GLY A 274 15.60 12.67 -7.75
C GLY A 274 16.60 13.42 -6.88
N ARG A 275 16.83 14.72 -7.13
CA ARG A 275 17.65 15.56 -6.26
C ARG A 275 16.91 15.97 -5.00
N ASN A 276 17.65 16.46 -4.00
CA ASN A 276 17.09 16.96 -2.74
C ASN A 276 16.21 15.92 -2.03
N ARG A 277 16.73 14.69 -1.90
CA ARG A 277 16.01 13.60 -1.26
C ARG A 277 15.94 13.76 0.26
N HIS A 278 14.80 13.40 0.83
CA HIS A 278 14.54 13.37 2.26
C HIS A 278 13.79 12.09 2.62
N ILE A 279 14.00 11.58 3.84
CA ILE A 279 13.26 10.43 4.34
C ILE A 279 11.83 10.86 4.69
N LEU A 280 10.86 10.12 4.15
CA LEU A 280 9.44 10.19 4.47
C LEU A 280 9.10 8.92 5.26
N LEU A 281 8.97 9.01 6.58
CA LEU A 281 8.57 7.84 7.38
C LEU A 281 7.05 7.61 7.24
N GLY A 282 6.64 6.34 7.20
CA GLY A 282 5.24 5.95 7.36
C GLY A 282 4.67 6.42 8.71
N PRO A 283 3.35 6.35 8.93
CA PRO A 283 2.74 6.79 10.18
C PRO A 283 3.41 6.08 11.36
N SER A 284 4.25 6.83 12.06
CA SER A 284 4.85 6.47 13.34
C SER A 284 5.74 5.22 13.35
N GLY A 285 6.47 4.95 12.26
CA GLY A 285 7.49 3.89 12.20
C GLY A 285 6.95 2.49 11.91
N VAL A 286 5.70 2.37 11.48
CA VAL A 286 5.16 1.10 10.96
C VAL A 286 5.61 0.90 9.51
N PRO A 287 6.04 -0.31 9.12
CA PRO A 287 6.39 -0.62 7.73
C PRO A 287 5.24 -0.25 6.77
N ALA A 288 5.60 0.42 5.68
CA ALA A 288 4.67 0.86 4.66
C ALA A 288 5.24 0.56 3.27
N TRP A 289 4.38 0.14 2.34
CA TRP A 289 4.75 -0.33 1.01
C TRP A 289 3.89 0.26 -0.08
N GLY A 290 4.39 0.18 -1.31
CA GLY A 290 3.67 0.57 -2.53
C GLY A 290 3.17 2.02 -2.48
N PRO A 291 4.07 3.01 -2.29
CA PRO A 291 3.66 4.40 -2.31
C PRO A 291 3.03 4.75 -3.65
N SER A 292 1.84 5.34 -3.62
CA SER A 292 1.10 5.77 -4.81
C SER A 292 0.46 7.13 -4.55
N TRP A 293 0.53 8.03 -5.53
CA TRP A 293 -0.01 9.36 -5.39
C TRP A 293 -1.50 9.40 -5.71
N ARG A 294 -2.30 9.90 -4.77
CA ARG A 294 -3.65 10.37 -5.08
C ARG A 294 -3.56 11.74 -5.74
N PRO A 295 -4.14 11.94 -6.94
CA PRO A 295 -4.27 13.25 -7.55
C PRO A 295 -4.92 14.28 -6.63
N ALA A 296 -4.69 15.55 -6.94
CA ALA A 296 -5.21 16.70 -6.21
C ALA A 296 -6.76 16.70 -6.18
N ALA A 297 -7.35 16.12 -5.12
CA ALA A 297 -8.78 15.98 -4.93
C ALA A 297 -9.19 16.42 -3.52
N PRO A 298 -10.48 16.73 -3.26
CA PRO A 298 -10.95 17.00 -1.91
C PRO A 298 -10.61 15.83 -0.97
N ALA A 299 -10.28 16.14 0.28
CA ALA A 299 -10.07 15.12 1.29
C ALA A 299 -11.36 14.29 1.44
N PRO A 300 -11.28 12.95 1.44
CA PRO A 300 -12.48 12.12 1.60
C PRO A 300 -13.03 12.32 3.01
N PRO A 301 -14.35 12.46 3.17
CA PRO A 301 -14.94 12.66 4.49
C PRO A 301 -14.84 11.39 5.33
N GLY A 302 -14.82 11.55 6.66
CA GLY A 302 -15.08 10.42 7.58
C GLY A 302 -13.99 9.36 7.68
N LEU A 303 -12.79 9.58 7.12
CA LEU A 303 -11.71 8.62 7.26
C LEU A 303 -11.18 8.54 8.70
N ARG A 304 -11.05 7.31 9.21
CA ARG A 304 -10.48 7.01 10.53
C ARG A 304 -8.94 7.00 10.49
N PRO A 305 -8.24 7.02 11.64
CA PRO A 305 -6.78 6.88 11.67
C PRO A 305 -6.33 5.65 10.89
N CYS A 306 -5.22 5.77 10.16
CA CYS A 306 -4.60 4.63 9.47
C CYS A 306 -4.24 3.52 10.46
N VAL A 307 -3.60 3.89 11.56
CA VAL A 307 -3.23 2.99 12.66
C VAL A 307 -3.61 3.67 13.98
N LEU A 308 -4.15 2.89 14.92
CA LEU A 308 -4.27 3.30 16.32
C LEU A 308 -3.01 2.85 17.05
N GLN A 309 -2.24 3.82 17.52
CA GLN A 309 -0.93 3.56 18.11
C GLN A 309 -0.89 4.06 19.55
N GLY A 310 -0.51 3.15 20.44
CA GLY A 310 -0.17 3.46 21.82
C GLY A 310 1.23 4.06 21.93
N THR A 311 1.72 4.11 23.16
CA THR A 311 3.00 4.68 23.56
C THR A 311 3.79 3.64 24.32
N LYS A 312 4.99 3.98 24.79
CA LYS A 312 5.79 3.09 25.67
C LYS A 312 5.28 3.07 27.12
N ARG A 313 4.01 3.36 27.35
CA ARG A 313 3.37 3.45 28.67
C ARG A 313 2.03 2.72 28.59
N ASN A 314 1.49 2.41 29.76
CA ASN A 314 0.16 1.82 29.87
C ASN A 314 -0.90 2.72 29.21
N ASP A 315 -1.47 2.24 28.12
CA ASP A 315 -2.48 2.91 27.31
C ASP A 315 -3.80 2.15 27.33
N VAL A 316 -4.88 2.88 27.00
CA VAL A 316 -6.19 2.29 26.74
C VAL A 316 -6.57 2.64 25.31
N LEU A 317 -6.46 1.66 24.42
CA LEU A 317 -6.74 1.80 23.00
C LEU A 317 -8.10 1.24 22.67
N VAL A 318 -8.87 1.99 21.89
CA VAL A 318 -10.25 1.63 21.58
C VAL A 318 -10.50 1.87 20.09
N GLY A 319 -10.70 0.76 19.38
CA GLY A 319 -11.08 0.71 17.97
C GLY A 319 -12.50 1.21 17.70
N THR A 320 -12.96 0.92 16.50
CA THR A 320 -14.20 1.39 15.89
C THR A 320 -15.16 0.22 15.66
N ALA A 321 -16.21 0.42 14.87
CA ALA A 321 -17.09 -0.67 14.45
C ALA A 321 -16.66 -1.28 13.09
N LYS A 322 -15.51 -0.85 12.56
CA LYS A 322 -14.87 -1.35 11.33
C LYS A 322 -13.53 -1.95 11.70
N GLY A 323 -12.97 -2.79 10.82
CA GLY A 323 -11.67 -3.40 11.10
C GLY A 323 -10.56 -2.37 11.28
N ASP A 324 -9.78 -2.46 12.34
CA ASP A 324 -8.74 -1.50 12.70
C ASP A 324 -7.37 -2.18 12.83
N MET A 325 -6.32 -1.40 12.64
CA MET A 325 -4.96 -1.81 13.01
C MET A 325 -4.58 -1.10 14.29
N ILE A 326 -4.27 -1.87 15.32
CA ILE A 326 -3.96 -1.38 16.65
C ILE A 326 -2.61 -1.92 17.08
N PHE A 327 -1.69 -1.02 17.42
CA PHE A 327 -0.37 -1.35 17.95
C PHE A 327 -0.25 -0.73 19.34
N ALA A 328 -0.27 -1.57 20.37
CA ALA A 328 -0.23 -1.12 21.76
C ALA A 328 1.14 -0.52 22.11
N GLN A 329 2.22 -1.13 21.59
CA GLN A 329 3.59 -0.85 21.97
C GLN A 329 3.85 -1.28 23.43
N GLY A 330 4.89 -0.73 24.07
CA GLY A 330 5.31 -1.18 25.39
C GLY A 330 4.48 -0.63 26.53
N GLY A 331 4.26 -1.42 27.56
CA GLY A 331 3.47 -1.02 28.72
C GLY A 331 2.42 -2.07 29.03
N ASN A 332 1.69 -1.92 30.13
CA ASN A 332 0.56 -2.81 30.41
C ASN A 332 -0.69 -2.20 29.82
N ASP A 333 -1.03 -2.61 28.61
CA ASP A 333 -2.05 -1.97 27.80
C ASP A 333 -3.41 -2.67 27.90
N VAL A 334 -4.46 -1.90 27.60
CA VAL A 334 -5.80 -2.43 27.42
C VAL A 334 -6.30 -2.05 26.04
N VAL A 335 -6.46 -3.05 25.18
CA VAL A 335 -6.88 -2.85 23.79
C VAL A 335 -8.27 -3.44 23.56
N HIS A 336 -9.15 -2.62 23.00
CA HIS A 336 -10.49 -3.03 22.57
C HIS A 336 -10.65 -2.78 21.06
N GLY A 337 -10.56 -3.82 20.23
CA GLY A 337 -10.81 -3.75 18.78
C GLY A 337 -12.22 -3.28 18.45
N ARG A 338 -13.18 -3.70 19.29
CA ARG A 338 -14.62 -3.44 19.23
C ARG A 338 -15.31 -4.27 18.16
N GLY A 339 -15.35 -3.88 16.89
CA GLY A 339 -16.05 -4.67 15.89
C GLY A 339 -15.48 -4.46 14.50
N GLY A 340 -15.60 -5.48 13.65
CA GLY A 340 -14.89 -5.51 12.37
C GLY A 340 -13.86 -6.64 12.38
N ASN A 341 -13.00 -6.71 11.38
CA ASN A 341 -11.88 -7.65 11.39
C ASN A 341 -10.63 -6.87 11.78
N ASP A 342 -10.25 -6.97 13.04
CA ASP A 342 -9.17 -6.18 13.63
C ASP A 342 -7.82 -6.90 13.54
N ILE A 343 -6.75 -6.11 13.47
CA ILE A 343 -5.38 -6.57 13.68
C ILE A 343 -4.86 -5.85 14.91
N ILE A 344 -4.61 -6.62 15.96
CA ILE A 344 -4.14 -6.11 17.25
C ILE A 344 -2.76 -6.71 17.51
N VAL A 345 -1.78 -5.85 17.65
CA VAL A 345 -0.43 -6.19 18.13
C VAL A 345 -0.30 -5.54 19.50
N GLY A 346 -0.07 -6.34 20.54
CA GLY A 346 0.25 -5.83 21.87
C GLY A 346 1.65 -5.23 21.86
N ASP A 347 2.59 -6.04 22.30
CA ASP A 347 4.01 -5.80 22.27
C ASP A 347 4.72 -6.65 21.21
N VAL A 348 5.93 -6.25 20.82
CA VAL A 348 6.84 -7.08 20.01
C VAL A 348 7.99 -7.56 20.89
N PRO A 349 8.62 -8.73 20.63
CA PRO A 349 9.66 -9.34 21.49
C PRO A 349 10.86 -8.44 21.84
N PHE A 350 11.03 -7.34 21.09
CA PHE A 350 12.12 -6.37 21.24
C PHE A 350 11.64 -4.98 21.64
N SER A 351 10.38 -4.84 22.08
CA SER A 351 9.91 -3.58 22.65
C SER A 351 10.77 -3.26 23.87
N ALA A 352 11.13 -1.99 24.04
CA ALA A 352 12.05 -1.60 25.11
C ALA A 352 11.46 -1.84 26.52
N HIS A 353 10.15 -2.08 26.62
CA HIS A 353 9.38 -2.21 27.85
C HIS A 353 8.16 -3.14 27.65
N PRO A 354 8.37 -4.45 27.41
CA PRO A 354 7.25 -5.35 27.16
C PRO A 354 6.43 -5.52 28.45
N GLY A 355 5.12 -5.32 28.37
CA GLY A 355 4.23 -5.31 29.53
C GLY A 355 3.29 -6.51 29.60
N GLN A 356 2.25 -6.40 30.42
CA GLN A 356 1.21 -7.42 30.57
C GLN A 356 -0.10 -6.84 30.05
N ASP A 357 -0.47 -7.27 28.86
CA ASP A 357 -1.52 -6.68 28.08
C ASP A 357 -2.86 -7.39 28.25
N ARG A 358 -3.91 -6.63 27.94
CA ARG A 358 -5.29 -7.12 27.88
C ARG A 358 -5.85 -6.79 26.51
N LEU A 359 -5.82 -7.76 25.63
CA LEU A 359 -6.17 -7.62 24.22
C LEU A 359 -7.54 -8.25 23.95
N PHE A 360 -8.48 -7.45 23.48
CA PHE A 360 -9.84 -7.85 23.17
C PHE A 360 -10.16 -7.53 21.71
N GLY A 361 -10.40 -8.53 20.87
CA GLY A 361 -10.82 -8.35 19.47
C GLY A 361 -12.22 -7.74 19.41
N GLY A 362 -13.24 -8.55 19.72
CA GLY A 362 -14.63 -8.16 19.66
C GLY A 362 -15.39 -9.07 18.69
N PRO A 363 -16.54 -8.65 18.13
CA PRO A 363 -17.18 -9.38 17.04
C PRO A 363 -16.42 -9.18 15.74
N GLY A 364 -15.98 -10.27 15.10
CA GLY A 364 -15.04 -10.12 14.00
C GLY A 364 -14.42 -11.40 13.47
N ARG A 365 -13.44 -11.24 12.59
CA ARG A 365 -12.40 -12.24 12.35
C ARG A 365 -11.08 -11.54 12.64
N ASP A 366 -10.69 -11.60 13.90
CA ASP A 366 -9.59 -10.79 14.40
C ASP A 366 -8.28 -11.56 14.33
N PHE A 367 -7.18 -10.83 14.20
CA PHE A 367 -5.84 -11.34 14.38
C PHE A 367 -5.21 -10.62 15.58
N ILE A 368 -4.75 -11.39 16.57
CA ILE A 368 -4.13 -10.84 17.78
C ILE A 368 -2.73 -11.43 17.96
N ASP A 369 -1.72 -10.57 18.02
CA ASP A 369 -0.34 -10.93 18.33
C ASP A 369 0.03 -10.41 19.73
N SER A 370 0.32 -11.34 20.62
CA SER A 370 0.83 -11.11 21.98
C SER A 370 2.13 -11.90 22.23
N TYR A 371 2.87 -12.24 21.17
CA TYR A 371 4.09 -13.01 21.33
C TYR A 371 5.27 -12.08 21.64
N ASP A 372 5.49 -11.79 22.91
CA ASP A 372 6.51 -10.84 23.37
C ASP A 372 7.35 -11.35 24.56
N GLY A 373 7.09 -12.57 25.02
CA GLY A 373 7.70 -13.21 26.18
C GLY A 373 7.10 -12.81 27.53
N ARG A 374 6.00 -12.08 27.55
CA ARG A 374 5.27 -11.68 28.76
C ARG A 374 4.06 -12.58 28.98
N ARG A 375 3.16 -12.11 29.84
CA ARG A 375 1.96 -12.85 30.20
C ARG A 375 0.78 -11.94 29.96
N ASP A 376 0.07 -12.27 28.90
CA ASP A 376 -1.04 -11.46 28.43
C ASP A 376 -2.37 -12.17 28.64
N LEU A 377 -3.42 -11.34 28.60
CA LEU A 377 -4.79 -11.79 28.53
C LEU A 377 -5.32 -11.48 27.14
N VAL A 378 -5.53 -12.53 26.34
CA VAL A 378 -6.04 -12.42 24.97
C VAL A 378 -7.44 -13.01 24.88
N ASN A 379 -8.34 -12.28 24.24
CA ASN A 379 -9.69 -12.74 23.96
C ASN A 379 -10.14 -12.26 22.58
N GLY A 380 -10.26 -13.16 21.61
CA GLY A 380 -10.72 -12.83 20.26
C GLY A 380 -12.16 -12.31 20.27
N GLY A 381 -13.05 -12.96 21.02
CA GLY A 381 -14.47 -12.58 21.08
C GLY A 381 -15.34 -13.46 20.18
N PRO A 382 -16.52 -12.98 19.74
CA PRO A 382 -17.35 -13.71 18.79
C PRO A 382 -16.79 -13.63 17.37
N GLY A 383 -16.29 -14.73 16.83
CA GLY A 383 -15.59 -14.65 15.57
C GLY A 383 -14.99 -15.95 15.09
N ARG A 384 -14.25 -15.87 13.99
CA ARG A 384 -13.23 -16.88 13.69
C ARG A 384 -11.90 -16.16 13.71
N ASP A 385 -11.29 -16.18 14.87
CA ASP A 385 -10.15 -15.37 15.24
C ASP A 385 -8.88 -16.22 15.21
N ARG A 386 -7.77 -15.52 15.03
CA ARG A 386 -6.43 -16.11 14.97
C ARG A 386 -5.51 -15.33 15.87
N GLY A 387 -4.44 -15.96 16.33
CA GLY A 387 -3.43 -15.21 17.05
C GLY A 387 -2.13 -15.95 17.23
N VAL A 388 -1.14 -15.19 17.65
CA VAL A 388 0.17 -15.69 18.10
C VAL A 388 0.30 -15.24 19.55
N ALA A 389 0.67 -16.17 20.42
CA ALA A 389 0.68 -15.95 21.85
C ALA A 389 1.72 -16.86 22.51
N ASP A 390 2.29 -16.40 23.61
CA ASP A 390 3.23 -17.18 24.40
C ASP A 390 2.53 -18.34 25.11
N ARG A 391 3.28 -19.40 25.41
CA ARG A 391 2.76 -20.56 26.16
C ARG A 391 2.20 -20.17 27.54
N HIS A 392 2.62 -19.03 28.09
CA HIS A 392 2.24 -18.56 29.41
C HIS A 392 1.05 -17.59 29.41
N ASP A 393 0.54 -17.25 28.23
CA ASP A 393 -0.61 -16.37 28.05
C ASP A 393 -1.92 -17.03 28.43
N ARG A 394 -2.88 -16.19 28.79
CA ARG A 394 -4.27 -16.58 29.02
C ARG A 394 -5.09 -16.23 27.81
N VAL A 395 -5.23 -17.18 26.90
CA VAL A 395 -5.97 -16.98 25.66
C VAL A 395 -7.36 -17.61 25.71
N ARG A 396 -8.34 -16.90 25.15
CA ARG A 396 -9.73 -17.35 24.95
C ARG A 396 -10.22 -16.95 23.57
N SER A 397 -11.15 -17.72 23.01
CA SER A 397 -11.80 -17.41 21.74
C SER A 397 -10.80 -17.09 20.61
N ILE A 398 -9.82 -17.97 20.42
CA ILE A 398 -8.88 -17.95 19.29
C ILE A 398 -8.85 -19.36 18.71
N GLU A 399 -9.23 -19.52 17.45
CA GLU A 399 -9.40 -20.81 16.80
C GLU A 399 -8.11 -21.36 16.18
N ARG A 400 -7.12 -20.50 15.91
CA ARG A 400 -5.85 -20.93 15.30
C ARG A 400 -4.66 -20.18 15.89
N TYR A 401 -3.64 -20.96 16.25
CA TYR A 401 -2.34 -20.47 16.71
C TYR A 401 -1.26 -20.77 15.69
N GLY A 402 -0.32 -19.84 15.56
CA GLY A 402 0.96 -19.99 14.86
C GLY A 402 2.09 -20.33 15.82
#